data_AF-A0A933XBU2-F1
#
_entry.id   AF-A0A933XBU2-F1
#
_cell.length_a   1.000
_cell.length_b   1.000
_cell.length_c   1.000
_cell.angle_alpha   90.00
_cell.angle_beta   90.00
_cell.angle_gamma   90.00
#
_symmetry.space_group_name_H-M   'P 1'
#
loop_
_entity.id
_entity.type
_entity.pdbx_description
1 polymer ?
#
loop_
_entity_poly.entity_id
_entity_poly.type
_entity_poly.pdbx_seq_one_letter_code
_entity_poly.pdbx_strand_id
1 'polypeptide(L)'
;MKKAFLLIVVIFAFAISASAQKICPVNSESKADVKLYVVNYENQADLWIYNVNYENQSGSNDGKWYFVCDENGAQKKVFFTDYENQAQIKVYFVDNESLAGWKNESKSYLLK
;
A
#
# COMPACT_ATOMS: atom_id res chain seq x y z
N MET A 1 -31.89 19.49 -20.46
CA MET A 1 -30.43 19.72 -20.42
C MET A 1 -29.90 19.90 -19.00
N LYS A 2 -30.46 20.79 -18.16
CA LYS A 2 -30.00 21.00 -16.76
C LYS A 2 -30.09 19.75 -15.86
N LYS A 3 -31.13 18.91 -16.03
CA LYS A 3 -31.30 17.64 -15.27
C LYS A 3 -30.26 16.57 -15.63
N ALA A 4 -29.82 16.52 -16.90
CA ALA A 4 -28.78 15.59 -17.34
C ALA A 4 -27.39 16.00 -16.83
N PHE A 5 -27.12 17.31 -16.79
CA PHE A 5 -25.90 17.86 -16.21
C PHE A 5 -25.82 17.58 -14.70
N LEU A 6 -26.93 17.73 -13.98
CA LEU A 6 -27.01 17.44 -12.54
C LEU A 6 -26.82 15.94 -12.22
N LEU A 7 -27.28 15.05 -13.11
CA LEU A 7 -27.07 13.61 -12.99
C LEU A 7 -25.59 13.23 -13.17
N ILE A 8 -24.89 13.86 -14.11
CA ILE A 8 -23.46 13.61 -14.39
C ILE A 8 -22.58 14.04 -13.20
N VAL A 9 -22.91 15.16 -12.54
CA VAL A 9 -22.19 15.64 -11.35
C VAL A 9 -22.35 14.69 -10.16
N VAL A 10 -23.55 14.10 -9.97
CA VAL A 10 -23.80 13.14 -8.88
C VAL A 10 -23.09 11.80 -9.12
N ILE A 11 -22.97 11.36 -10.37
CA ILE A 11 -22.23 10.12 -10.72
C ILE A 11 -20.72 10.30 -10.51
N PHE A 12 -20.18 11.51 -10.78
CA PHE A 12 -18.76 11.80 -10.55
C PHE A 12 -18.39 11.94 -9.06
N ALA A 13 -19.34 12.37 -8.22
CA ALA A 13 -19.14 12.52 -6.78
C ALA A 13 -18.96 11.17 -6.04
N PHE A 14 -19.37 10.05 -6.63
CA PHE A 14 -19.22 8.71 -6.04
C PHE A 14 -17.94 7.98 -6.46
N ALA A 15 -17.12 8.55 -7.34
CA ALA A 15 -15.99 7.86 -7.98
C ALA A 15 -14.65 7.97 -7.24
N ILE A 16 -14.57 8.68 -6.10
CA ILE A 16 -13.30 8.95 -5.41
C ILE A 16 -13.28 8.33 -4.02
N SER A 17 -13.55 7.03 -3.92
CA SER A 17 -13.15 6.26 -2.75
C SER A 17 -11.67 5.92 -2.89
N ALA A 18 -10.79 6.89 -2.59
CA ALA A 18 -9.38 6.60 -2.38
C ALA A 18 -9.28 5.77 -1.10
N SER A 19 -9.22 4.44 -1.24
CA SER A 19 -9.12 3.58 -0.08
C SER A 19 -7.72 3.69 0.49
N ALA A 20 -7.64 4.23 1.70
CA ALA A 20 -6.46 4.29 2.56
C ALA A 20 -5.82 2.90 2.74
N GLN A 21 -4.58 2.71 2.27
CA GLN A 21 -3.86 1.43 2.38
C GLN A 21 -3.49 1.09 3.83
N LYS A 22 -4.39 0.37 4.50
CA LYS A 22 -4.20 -0.20 5.85
C LYS A 22 -3.44 -1.51 5.79
N ILE A 23 -2.24 -1.51 6.37
CA ILE A 23 -1.33 -2.65 6.36
C ILE A 23 -1.22 -3.26 7.74
N CYS A 24 -1.45 -4.56 7.86
CA CYS A 24 -1.23 -5.28 9.12
C CYS A 24 -0.05 -6.24 8.99
N PRO A 25 1.06 -5.99 9.71
CA PRO A 25 2.13 -6.97 9.84
C PRO A 25 1.62 -8.19 10.61
N VAL A 26 1.82 -9.38 10.05
CA VAL A 26 1.49 -10.65 10.71
C VAL A 26 2.76 -11.43 11.05
N ASN A 27 2.68 -12.30 12.05
CA ASN A 27 3.82 -13.06 12.56
C ASN A 27 4.02 -14.42 11.86
N SER A 28 3.22 -14.75 10.85
CA SER A 28 3.30 -16.03 10.15
C SER A 28 2.96 -15.89 8.68
N GLU A 29 3.78 -16.49 7.81
CA GLU A 29 3.60 -16.52 6.35
C GLU A 29 2.21 -16.99 5.93
N SER A 30 1.66 -18.03 6.58
CA SER A 30 0.35 -18.59 6.24
C SER A 30 -0.84 -17.65 6.45
N LYS A 31 -0.65 -16.52 7.16
CA LYS A 31 -1.67 -15.50 7.39
C LYS A 31 -1.52 -14.27 6.49
N ALA A 32 -0.42 -14.18 5.75
CA ALA A 32 -0.12 -13.01 4.95
C ALA A 32 -0.67 -13.15 3.54
N ASP A 33 -1.12 -12.02 2.99
CA ASP A 33 -1.46 -11.89 1.59
C ASP A 33 -0.19 -11.72 0.74
N VAL A 34 0.83 -11.05 1.30
CA VAL A 34 2.08 -10.72 0.60
C VAL A 34 3.29 -10.85 1.52
N LYS A 35 4.36 -11.44 0.98
CA LYS A 35 5.68 -11.51 1.63
C LYS A 35 6.60 -10.38 1.19
N LEU A 36 7.19 -9.70 2.18
CA LEU A 36 8.07 -8.57 1.99
C LEU A 36 9.46 -8.88 2.54
N TYR A 37 10.50 -8.38 1.88
CA TYR A 37 11.86 -8.38 2.41
C TYR A 37 12.36 -6.94 2.51
N VAL A 38 12.83 -6.54 3.70
CA VAL A 38 13.37 -5.20 3.92
C VAL A 38 14.82 -5.17 3.44
N VAL A 39 15.11 -4.31 2.45
CA VAL A 39 16.46 -4.15 1.91
C VAL A 39 17.24 -3.06 2.64
N ASN A 40 18.57 -3.15 2.59
CA ASN A 40 19.46 -2.16 3.24
C ASN A 40 19.70 -0.91 2.39
N TYR A 41 19.46 -0.98 1.07
CA TYR A 41 19.76 0.11 0.14
C TYR A 41 18.58 0.39 -0.79
N GLU A 42 18.32 1.66 -1.04
CA GLU A 42 17.16 2.15 -1.79
C GLU A 42 17.05 1.57 -3.21
N ASN A 43 18.18 1.34 -3.87
CA ASN A 43 18.26 0.85 -5.25
C ASN A 43 17.94 -0.64 -5.39
N GLN A 44 17.76 -1.36 -4.27
CA GLN A 44 17.42 -2.78 -4.25
C GLN A 44 15.91 -3.01 -4.14
N ALA A 45 15.14 -1.98 -3.80
CA ALA A 45 13.73 -2.09 -3.51
C ALA A 45 12.86 -2.07 -4.76
N ASP A 46 11.79 -2.86 -4.73
CA ASP A 46 10.67 -2.78 -5.67
C ASP A 46 9.68 -1.67 -5.28
N LEU A 47 9.55 -1.38 -3.97
CA LEU A 47 8.63 -0.39 -3.40
C LEU A 47 9.32 0.41 -2.30
N TRP A 48 9.23 1.74 -2.37
CA TRP A 48 9.59 2.61 -1.26
C TRP A 48 8.36 2.91 -0.42
N ILE A 49 8.46 2.69 0.89
CA ILE A 49 7.36 2.82 1.85
C ILE A 49 7.59 4.04 2.71
N TYR A 50 6.60 4.92 2.74
CA TYR A 50 6.48 5.97 3.74
C TYR A 50 5.41 5.58 4.76
N ASN A 51 5.78 5.54 6.03
CA ASN A 51 4.85 5.24 7.13
C ASN A 51 4.09 6.53 7.49
N VAL A 52 2.77 6.52 7.27
CA VAL A 52 1.92 7.65 7.64
C VAL A 52 1.40 7.49 9.08
N ASN A 53 1.15 8.62 9.76
CA ASN A 53 0.68 8.61 11.14
C ASN A 53 -0.85 8.49 11.27
N TYR A 54 -1.59 8.81 10.21
CA TYR A 54 -3.05 8.81 10.21
C TYR A 54 -3.62 8.08 8.99
N GLU A 55 -4.71 7.34 9.18
CA GLU A 55 -5.34 6.54 8.13
C GLU A 55 -5.68 7.37 6.89
N ASN A 56 -6.20 8.59 7.08
CA ASN A 56 -6.57 9.50 6.00
C ASN A 56 -5.38 10.03 5.16
N GLN A 57 -4.14 9.78 5.58
CA GLN A 57 -2.92 10.14 4.85
C GLN A 57 -2.39 8.99 3.99
N SER A 58 -2.84 7.76 4.26
CA SER A 58 -2.40 6.61 3.47
C SER A 58 -2.98 6.71 2.06
N GLY A 59 -2.17 6.28 1.10
CA GLY A 59 -2.52 6.40 -0.30
C GLY A 59 -3.13 5.11 -0.83
N SER A 60 -3.33 5.10 -2.15
CA SER A 60 -3.90 3.96 -2.86
C SER A 60 -2.80 3.23 -3.61
N ASN A 61 -2.17 2.25 -2.94
CA ASN A 61 -1.11 1.42 -3.52
C ASN A 61 0.06 2.24 -4.10
N ASP A 62 0.42 3.33 -3.44
CA ASP A 62 1.45 4.30 -3.84
C ASP A 62 2.62 4.34 -2.83
N GLY A 63 2.73 3.32 -1.97
CA GLY A 63 3.77 3.22 -0.96
C GLY A 63 3.52 4.04 0.31
N LYS A 64 2.38 4.72 0.45
CA LYS A 64 2.01 5.43 1.69
C LYS A 64 1.17 4.53 2.58
N TRP A 65 1.79 3.93 3.58
CA TRP A 65 1.18 2.87 4.38
C TRP A 65 0.79 3.37 5.77
N TYR A 66 -0.44 3.08 6.17
CA TYR A 66 -0.88 3.21 7.56
C TYR A 66 -0.85 1.83 8.21
N PHE A 67 0.08 1.61 9.14
CA PHE A 67 0.21 0.33 9.82
C PHE A 67 -0.83 0.20 10.95
N VAL A 68 -1.52 -0.93 10.97
CA VAL A 68 -2.54 -1.27 11.98
C VAL A 68 -2.27 -2.64 12.59
N CYS A 69 -2.62 -2.81 13.86
CA CYS A 69 -2.47 -4.10 14.56
C CYS A 69 -3.68 -5.03 14.38
N ASP A 70 -4.82 -4.52 13.88
CA ASP A 70 -6.03 -5.31 13.70
C ASP A 70 -6.06 -5.98 12.32
N GLU A 71 -5.96 -7.31 12.32
CA GLU A 71 -6.04 -8.15 11.13
C GLU A 71 -7.39 -8.02 10.38
N ASN A 72 -8.50 -7.74 11.08
CA ASN A 72 -9.84 -7.70 10.46
C ASN A 72 -10.11 -6.37 9.75
N GLY A 73 -9.54 -5.27 10.27
CA GLY A 73 -9.65 -3.94 9.70
C GLY A 73 -8.60 -3.61 8.64
N ALA A 74 -7.63 -4.49 8.42
CA ALA A 74 -6.55 -4.31 7.44
C ALA A 74 -7.02 -4.60 6.01
N GLN A 75 -6.48 -3.84 5.05
CA GLN A 75 -6.70 -4.13 3.64
C GLN A 75 -5.71 -5.17 3.10
N LYS A 76 -4.50 -5.20 3.65
CA LYS A 76 -3.48 -6.22 3.34
C LYS A 76 -2.77 -6.66 4.61
N LYS A 77 -2.58 -7.97 4.72
CA LYS A 77 -1.72 -8.61 5.71
C LYS A 77 -0.37 -8.89 5.08
N VAL A 78 0.69 -8.41 5.71
CA VAL A 78 2.06 -8.56 5.18
C VAL A 78 2.92 -9.33 6.15
N PHE A 79 3.75 -10.21 5.62
CA PHE A 79 4.77 -10.91 6.41
C PHE A 79 6.15 -10.42 5.97
N PHE A 80 6.93 -9.90 6.92
CA PHE A 80 8.32 -9.55 6.68
C PHE A 80 9.18 -10.80 6.88
N THR A 81 9.76 -11.32 5.80
CA THR A 81 10.66 -12.47 5.85
C THR A 81 12.10 -12.03 6.05
N ASP A 82 12.91 -12.89 6.67
CA ASP A 82 14.36 -12.70 6.82
C ASP A 82 15.15 -13.10 5.55
N TYR A 83 14.49 -13.72 4.57
CA TYR A 83 15.15 -14.26 3.38
C TYR A 83 14.64 -13.60 2.09
N GLU A 84 15.54 -12.92 1.38
CA GLU A 84 15.22 -12.17 0.14
C GLU A 84 14.53 -13.06 -0.91
N ASN A 85 15.02 -14.29 -1.09
CA ASN A 85 14.50 -15.23 -2.09
C ASN A 85 13.08 -15.75 -1.79
N GLN A 86 12.57 -15.54 -0.57
CA GLN A 86 11.21 -15.93 -0.18
C GLN A 86 10.21 -14.79 -0.36
N ALA A 87 10.68 -13.56 -0.51
CA ALA A 87 9.81 -12.40 -0.65
C ALA A 87 9.29 -12.23 -2.07
N GLN A 88 8.08 -11.66 -2.16
CA GLN A 88 7.48 -11.28 -3.44
C GLN A 88 7.88 -9.84 -3.79
N ILE A 89 7.99 -8.97 -2.79
CA ILE A 89 8.35 -7.55 -2.94
C ILE A 89 9.53 -7.22 -2.02
N LYS A 90 10.53 -6.54 -2.57
CA LYS A 90 11.59 -5.90 -1.79
C LYS A 90 11.20 -4.48 -1.42
N VAL A 91 11.31 -4.13 -0.15
CA VAL A 91 10.82 -2.85 0.37
C VAL A 91 11.92 -2.07 1.06
N TYR A 92 11.88 -0.75 0.92
CA TYR A 92 12.78 0.17 1.62
C TYR A 92 11.94 1.27 2.27
N PHE A 93 12.21 1.57 3.53
CA PHE A 93 11.49 2.62 4.26
C PHE A 93 12.15 3.97 4.04
N VAL A 94 11.35 4.98 3.73
CA VAL A 94 11.80 6.37 3.51
C VAL A 94 11.16 7.31 4.53
N ASP A 95 11.86 8.39 4.86
CA ASP A 95 11.40 9.39 5.83
C ASP A 95 10.57 10.53 5.20
N ASN A 96 10.51 10.59 3.87
CA ASN A 96 9.81 11.66 3.15
C ASN A 96 8.70 11.09 2.27
N GLU A 97 7.48 11.58 2.48
CA GLU A 97 6.28 11.17 1.73
C GLU A 97 6.48 11.24 0.21
N SER A 98 7.14 12.30 -0.27
CA SER A 98 7.35 12.52 -1.72
C SER A 98 8.20 11.45 -2.41
N LEU A 99 8.94 10.64 -1.64
CA LEU A 99 9.79 9.58 -2.17
C LEU A 99 9.04 8.24 -2.31
N ALA A 100 7.92 8.07 -1.60
CA ALA A 100 7.15 6.85 -1.59
C ALA A 100 6.71 6.43 -3.01
N GLY A 101 6.57 5.12 -3.20
CA GLY A 101 6.00 4.57 -4.42
C GLY A 101 6.83 3.48 -5.06
N TRP A 102 6.22 2.86 -6.07
CA TRP A 102 6.78 1.73 -6.79
C TRP A 102 8.00 2.17 -7.60
N LYS A 103 9.10 1.43 -7.41
CA LYS A 103 10.27 1.49 -8.28
C LYS A 103 10.23 0.36 -9.31
N ASN A 104 9.48 -0.69 -9.01
CA ASN A 104 9.16 -1.78 -9.93
C ASN A 104 7.64 -1.92 -10.09
N GLU A 105 7.08 -1.16 -11.04
CA GLU A 105 5.65 -1.15 -11.34
C GLU A 105 5.09 -2.52 -11.77
N SER A 106 5.94 -3.41 -12.31
CA SER A 106 5.50 -4.74 -12.75
C SER A 106 4.98 -5.61 -11.59
N LYS A 107 5.33 -5.27 -10.34
CA LYS A 107 4.90 -5.97 -9.13
C LYS A 107 3.74 -5.29 -8.40
N SER A 108 3.30 -4.11 -8.83
CA SER A 108 2.28 -3.32 -8.11
C SER A 108 0.94 -4.03 -7.96
N TYR A 109 0.65 -5.00 -8.83
CA TYR A 109 -0.55 -5.83 -8.77
C TYR A 109 -0.64 -6.69 -7.51
N LEU A 110 0.48 -6.98 -6.83
CA LEU A 110 0.51 -7.79 -5.61
C LEU A 110 -0.21 -7.11 -4.44
N LEU A 111 -0.37 -5.79 -4.48
CA LEU A 111 -1.00 -4.98 -3.43
C LEU A 111 -2.28 -4.26 -3.88
N LYS A 112 -2.83 -4.61 -5.05
CA LYS A 112 -4.14 -4.12 -5.51
C LYS A 112 -5.29 -4.76 -4.75
#